data_AF-A0A2H6H313-F1
#
_entry.id   AF-A0A2H6H313-F1
#
_cell.length_a   1.000
_cell.length_b   1.000
_cell.length_c   1.000
_cell.angle_alpha   90.00
_cell.angle_beta   90.00
_cell.angle_gamma   90.00
#
_symmetry.space_group_name_H-M   'P 1'
#
loop_
_entity.id
_entity.type
_entity.pdbx_description
1 polymer ?
#
loop_
_entity_poly.entity_id
_entity_poly.type
_entity_poly.pdbx_seq_one_letter_code
_entity_poly.pdbx_strand_id
1 'polypeptide(L)'
;MKLQKQSSRKKDDPNYEKYVKWVLVIPTDRIKQLGWKEGVELQDEIKKDLLFLKPLSKKNLSKNDEEMFYDEFKDSIKNILERHPAGLTWTQIRDKLNLHQKNPNNKWVRLLEKDIGLKRIKIGGNLFWNSENDTIYTIGYEGYTIEKFIKKLKDSNVQQLIDVRELPLSRKNGFSKTILSSKLKEVGITYKHMPQLGSPKEVRHQLYKDMDYERFFREYKKHIKDPDVLENISDIEGRARRKKTVLLCFEKDFKTCHRSIIAERLAERGWKVNNL
;
A
#
# COMPACT_ATOMS: atom_id res chain seq x y z
N MET A 1 -31.24 29.39 16.16
CA MET A 1 -30.87 28.02 16.57
C MET A 1 -32.12 27.16 16.52
N LYS A 2 -32.01 25.85 16.26
CA LYS A 2 -33.15 24.92 16.27
C LYS A 2 -32.76 23.64 16.99
N LEU A 3 -33.61 23.14 17.88
CA LEU A 3 -33.46 21.81 18.47
C LEU A 3 -34.31 20.83 17.66
N GLN A 4 -33.69 19.78 17.13
CA GLN A 4 -34.36 18.82 16.25
C GLN A 4 -34.19 17.41 16.78
N LYS A 5 -35.28 16.65 16.79
CA LYS A 5 -35.25 15.22 17.09
C LYS A 5 -34.84 14.46 15.81
N GLN A 6 -33.76 13.69 15.88
CA GLN A 6 -33.31 12.83 14.80
C GLN A 6 -33.30 11.37 15.26
N SER A 7 -33.92 10.50 14.47
CA SER A 7 -33.78 9.06 14.66
C SER A 7 -32.45 8.60 14.07
N SER A 8 -31.65 7.90 14.87
CA SER A 8 -30.37 7.33 14.45
C SER A 8 -30.40 5.82 14.70
N ARG A 9 -29.55 5.09 13.98
CA ARG A 9 -29.41 3.63 14.12
C ARG A 9 -27.99 3.34 14.60
N LYS A 10 -27.83 2.53 15.65
CA LYS A 10 -26.51 2.00 16.00
C LYS A 10 -26.13 0.98 14.93
N LYS A 11 -24.97 1.17 14.31
CA LYS A 11 -24.53 0.35 13.17
C LYS A 11 -24.17 -1.09 13.59
N ASP A 12 -23.99 -1.32 14.89
CA ASP A 12 -23.51 -2.58 15.48
C ASP A 12 -24.49 -3.20 16.50
N ASP A 13 -25.78 -2.83 16.43
CA ASP A 13 -26.81 -3.40 17.30
C ASP A 13 -27.62 -4.48 16.55
N PRO A 14 -27.50 -5.78 16.93
CA PRO A 14 -28.23 -6.86 16.27
C PRO A 14 -29.76 -6.76 16.42
N ASN A 15 -30.24 -6.00 17.40
CA ASN A 15 -31.68 -5.84 17.69
C ASN A 15 -32.32 -4.67 16.94
N TYR A 16 -31.58 -3.98 16.05
CA TYR A 16 -32.11 -2.86 15.25
C TYR A 16 -32.72 -1.73 16.09
N GLU A 17 -32.28 -1.55 17.34
CA GLU A 17 -32.88 -0.54 18.22
C GLU A 17 -32.62 0.87 17.67
N LYS A 18 -33.71 1.53 17.25
CA LYS A 18 -33.70 2.94 16.86
C LYS A 18 -33.53 3.74 18.14
N TYR A 19 -32.42 4.47 18.25
CA TYR A 19 -32.27 5.47 19.31
C TYR A 19 -32.51 6.86 18.75
N VAL A 20 -33.07 7.71 19.59
CA VAL A 20 -33.32 9.11 19.26
C VAL A 20 -32.13 9.93 19.76
N LYS A 21 -31.63 10.82 18.93
CA LYS A 21 -30.73 11.90 19.34
C LYS A 21 -31.38 13.25 19.11
N TRP A 22 -31.07 14.22 19.96
CA TRP A 22 -31.45 15.62 19.76
C TRP A 22 -30.25 16.38 19.18
N VAL A 23 -30.50 17.17 18.15
CA VAL A 23 -29.47 17.94 17.43
C VAL A 23 -29.78 19.42 17.58
N LEU A 24 -28.83 20.16 18.12
CA LEU A 24 -28.88 21.62 18.20
C LEU A 24 -28.20 22.22 16.98
N VAL A 25 -28.97 22.86 16.10
CA VAL A 25 -28.45 23.54 14.92
C VAL A 25 -28.09 24.97 15.29
N ILE A 26 -26.79 25.27 15.29
CA ILE A 26 -26.23 26.59 15.58
C ILE A 26 -25.89 27.30 14.26
N PRO A 27 -26.45 28.50 14.00
CA PRO A 27 -26.08 29.30 12.82
C PRO A 27 -24.59 29.60 12.74
N THR A 28 -24.06 29.66 11.51
CA THR A 28 -22.61 29.81 11.26
C THR A 28 -22.04 31.12 11.80
N ASP A 29 -22.80 32.22 11.78
CA ASP A 29 -22.43 33.51 12.36
C ASP A 29 -22.20 33.42 13.87
N ARG A 30 -23.02 32.64 14.59
CA ARG A 30 -22.86 32.40 16.04
C ARG A 30 -21.62 31.57 16.34
N ILE A 31 -21.35 30.53 15.54
CA ILE A 31 -20.12 29.73 15.66
C ILE A 31 -18.87 30.61 15.46
N LYS A 32 -18.90 31.53 14.49
CA LYS A 32 -17.81 32.50 14.27
C LYS A 32 -17.62 33.45 15.46
N GLN A 33 -18.71 33.99 16.02
CA GLN A 33 -18.64 34.86 17.21
C GLN A 33 -18.07 34.14 18.44
N LEU A 34 -18.41 32.85 18.61
CA LEU A 34 -17.89 32.01 19.68
C LEU A 34 -16.43 31.57 19.45
N GLY A 35 -15.89 31.78 18.24
CA GLY A 35 -14.56 31.31 17.85
C GLY A 35 -14.44 29.78 17.79
N TRP A 36 -15.56 29.05 17.73
CA TRP A 36 -15.55 27.58 17.70
C TRP A 36 -15.19 27.06 16.31
N LYS A 37 -14.47 25.95 16.25
CA LYS A 37 -14.05 25.28 15.01
C LYS A 37 -14.75 23.93 14.85
N GLU A 38 -14.83 23.43 13.63
CA GLU A 38 -15.31 22.06 13.35
C GLU A 38 -14.43 21.06 14.13
N GLY A 39 -15.04 20.17 14.91
CA GLY A 39 -14.32 19.16 15.72
C GLY A 39 -14.09 19.55 17.18
N VAL A 40 -14.39 20.79 17.60
CA VAL A 40 -14.30 21.18 19.02
C VAL A 40 -15.24 20.33 19.88
N GLU A 41 -14.69 19.67 20.89
CA GLU A 41 -15.48 19.01 21.92
C GLU A 41 -16.08 20.03 22.89
N LEU A 42 -17.37 19.86 23.17
CA LEU A 42 -18.13 20.73 24.06
C LEU A 42 -18.51 19.95 25.32
N GLN A 43 -18.43 20.62 26.45
CA GLN A 43 -19.05 20.18 27.69
C GLN A 43 -20.35 20.96 27.91
N ASP A 44 -21.35 20.28 28.45
CA ASP A 44 -22.61 20.88 28.82
C ASP A 44 -22.74 21.05 30.35
N GLU A 45 -23.51 22.05 30.74
CA GLU A 45 -23.93 22.25 32.12
C GLU A 45 -25.37 22.78 32.10
N ILE A 46 -26.29 22.13 32.81
CA ILE A 46 -27.67 22.60 32.96
C ILE A 46 -27.77 23.37 34.28
N LYS A 47 -28.20 24.62 34.23
CA LYS A 47 -28.55 25.40 35.43
C LYS A 47 -29.97 25.93 35.29
N LYS A 48 -30.86 25.47 36.19
CA LYS A 48 -32.30 25.74 36.10
C LYS A 48 -32.80 25.30 34.71
N ASP A 49 -33.38 26.22 33.94
CA ASP A 49 -33.93 25.95 32.61
C ASP A 49 -32.98 26.35 31.46
N LEU A 50 -31.68 26.53 31.75
CA LEU A 50 -30.67 26.95 30.78
C LEU A 50 -29.62 25.86 30.54
N LEU A 51 -29.37 25.54 29.27
CA LEU A 51 -28.27 24.69 28.82
C LEU A 51 -27.06 25.56 28.42
N PHE A 52 -25.97 25.41 29.16
CA PHE A 52 -24.70 26.06 28.86
C PHE A 52 -23.80 25.10 28.10
N LEU A 53 -23.38 25.50 26.90
CA LEU A 53 -22.37 24.78 26.12
C LEU A 53 -21.08 25.59 26.11
N LYS A 54 -19.99 24.94 26.49
CA LYS A 54 -18.66 25.57 26.53
C LYS A 54 -17.66 24.58 25.94
N PRO A 55 -16.61 25.06 25.24
CA PRO A 55 -15.49 24.20 24.90
C PRO A 55 -14.96 23.52 26.17
N LEU A 56 -14.59 22.24 26.07
CA LEU A 56 -13.82 21.63 27.15
C LEU A 56 -12.58 22.51 27.41
N SER A 57 -12.41 23.00 28.64
CA SER A 57 -11.31 23.92 28.95
C SER A 57 -9.96 23.20 28.85
N LYS A 58 -8.94 23.90 28.34
CA LYS A 58 -7.55 23.42 28.18
C LYS A 58 -6.87 22.94 29.47
N LYS A 59 -7.50 22.99 30.65
CA LYS A 59 -6.90 22.57 31.93
C LYS A 59 -6.91 21.05 32.19
N ASN A 60 -7.63 20.26 31.39
CA ASN A 60 -7.59 18.79 31.47
C ASN A 60 -7.15 18.13 30.15
N LEU A 61 -6.54 18.90 29.24
CA LEU A 61 -5.78 18.29 28.16
C LEU A 61 -4.51 17.74 28.77
N SER A 62 -4.41 16.41 28.86
CA SER A 62 -3.11 15.78 28.96
C SER A 62 -2.22 16.36 27.85
N LYS A 63 -0.93 16.52 28.13
CA LYS A 63 0.07 17.23 27.32
C LYS A 63 0.34 16.64 25.91
N ASN A 64 -0.59 15.85 25.34
CA ASN A 64 -0.41 15.01 24.15
C ASN A 64 -1.33 15.32 22.96
N ASP A 65 -2.20 16.33 23.02
CA ASP A 65 -3.12 16.63 21.92
C ASP A 65 -2.61 17.79 21.05
N GLU A 66 -1.56 17.53 20.26
CA GLU A 66 -1.30 18.28 19.03
C GLU A 66 -2.26 17.75 17.94
N GLU A 67 -3.25 18.56 17.57
CA GLU A 67 -4.17 18.26 16.45
C GLU A 67 -3.37 18.14 15.14
N MET A 68 -3.10 16.91 14.71
CA MET A 68 -2.44 16.62 13.43
C MET A 68 -3.29 17.16 12.26
N PHE A 69 -2.68 17.93 11.36
CA PHE A 69 -3.36 18.45 10.17
C PHE A 69 -3.67 17.33 9.16
N TYR A 70 -4.67 17.52 8.29
CA TYR A 70 -5.02 16.51 7.29
C TYR A 70 -3.84 16.10 6.42
N ASP A 71 -2.95 17.04 6.05
CA ASP A 71 -1.78 16.72 5.24
C ASP A 71 -0.78 15.85 5.99
N GLU A 72 -0.53 16.13 7.28
CA GLU A 72 0.34 15.30 8.14
C GLU A 72 -0.26 13.91 8.37
N PHE A 73 -1.59 13.85 8.57
CA PHE A 73 -2.33 12.59 8.67
C PHE A 73 -2.24 11.80 7.36
N LYS A 74 -2.47 12.45 6.22
CA LYS A 74 -2.40 11.84 4.89
C LYS A 74 -1.02 11.28 4.60
N ASP A 75 0.04 12.02 4.90
CA ASP A 75 1.41 11.56 4.71
C ASP A 75 1.76 10.40 5.64
N SER A 76 1.28 10.44 6.88
CA SER A 76 1.44 9.35 7.85
C SER A 76 0.72 8.07 7.39
N ILE A 77 -0.52 8.19 6.93
CA ILE A 77 -1.31 7.08 6.38
C ILE A 77 -0.68 6.53 5.10
N LYS A 78 -0.23 7.39 4.19
CA LYS A 78 0.44 6.95 2.97
C LYS A 78 1.71 6.16 3.28
N ASN A 79 2.59 6.70 4.12
CA ASN A 79 3.87 6.08 4.47
C ASN A 79 3.68 4.73 5.19
N ILE A 80 2.70 4.63 6.08
CA ILE A 80 2.44 3.35 6.76
C ILE A 80 1.86 2.31 5.80
N LEU A 81 0.97 2.70 4.89
CA LEU A 81 0.40 1.77 3.90
C LEU A 81 1.45 1.32 2.87
N GLU A 82 2.38 2.19 2.46
CA GLU A 82 3.52 1.81 1.59
C GLU A 82 4.47 0.79 2.24
N ARG A 83 4.62 0.83 3.56
CA ARG A 83 5.39 -0.16 4.33
C ARG A 83 4.63 -1.47 4.58
N HIS A 84 3.32 -1.46 4.40
CA HIS A 84 2.42 -2.58 4.69
C HIS A 84 1.53 -2.90 3.48
N PRO A 85 2.10 -3.48 2.40
CA PRO A 85 1.37 -3.73 1.16
C PRO A 85 0.17 -4.66 1.33
N ALA A 86 0.13 -5.48 2.39
CA ALA A 86 -0.99 -6.38 2.68
C ALA A 86 -2.25 -5.63 3.12
N GLY A 87 -2.10 -4.34 3.38
CA GLY A 87 -3.08 -3.54 4.07
C GLY A 87 -2.97 -3.68 5.58
N LEU A 88 -3.61 -2.74 6.27
CA LEU A 88 -3.76 -2.74 7.71
C LEU A 88 -5.21 -2.47 8.07
N THR A 89 -5.68 -3.05 9.17
CA THR A 89 -6.96 -2.59 9.75
C THR A 89 -6.79 -1.21 10.37
N TRP A 90 -7.89 -0.47 10.56
CA TRP A 90 -7.84 0.82 11.25
C TRP A 90 -7.19 0.73 12.63
N THR A 91 -7.50 -0.31 13.40
CA THR A 91 -6.90 -0.56 14.72
C THR A 91 -5.38 -0.67 14.61
N GLN A 92 -4.87 -1.43 13.64
CA GLN A 92 -3.43 -1.58 13.43
C GLN A 92 -2.77 -0.26 13.00
N ILE A 93 -3.42 0.54 12.15
CA ILE A 93 -2.94 1.86 11.74
C ILE A 93 -2.87 2.79 12.95
N ARG A 94 -3.96 2.87 13.72
CA ARG A 94 -4.07 3.69 14.92
C ARG A 94 -2.98 3.37 15.93
N ASP A 95 -2.79 2.08 16.24
CA ASP A 95 -1.81 1.65 17.24
C ASP A 95 -0.36 1.92 16.76
N LYS A 96 -0.07 1.72 15.47
CA LYS A 96 1.27 1.97 14.90
C LYS A 96 1.61 3.45 14.75
N LEU A 97 0.62 4.30 14.48
CA LEU A 97 0.79 5.75 14.37
C LEU A 97 0.53 6.48 15.70
N ASN A 98 0.24 5.74 16.77
CA ASN A 98 -0.13 6.26 18.08
C ASN A 98 -1.25 7.32 18.02
N LEU A 99 -2.27 7.05 17.20
CA LEU A 99 -3.38 7.97 16.99
C LEU A 99 -4.36 7.90 18.16
N HIS A 100 -4.74 9.06 18.67
CA HIS A 100 -5.74 9.20 19.72
C HIS A 100 -7.17 8.85 19.25
N GLN A 101 -7.45 8.90 17.93
CA GLN A 101 -8.80 8.65 17.45
C GLN A 101 -9.20 7.18 17.53
N LYS A 102 -10.31 6.88 18.23
CA LYS A 102 -10.85 5.52 18.32
C LYS A 102 -11.30 4.97 16.96
N ASN A 103 -11.90 5.82 16.12
CA ASN A 103 -12.43 5.51 14.80
C ASN A 103 -11.90 6.50 13.76
N PRO A 104 -11.78 6.12 12.47
CA PRO A 104 -11.30 7.02 11.44
C PRO A 104 -12.34 8.10 11.13
N ASN A 105 -11.89 9.32 10.88
CA ASN A 105 -12.77 10.40 10.44
C ASN A 105 -13.25 10.13 9.01
N ASN A 106 -14.56 9.97 8.81
CA ASN A 106 -15.16 9.66 7.50
C ASN A 106 -14.85 10.71 6.40
N LYS A 107 -14.70 11.99 6.76
CA LYS A 107 -14.34 13.07 5.82
C LYS A 107 -12.91 12.86 5.34
N TRP A 108 -11.99 12.59 6.26
CA TRP A 108 -10.60 12.30 5.92
C TRP A 108 -10.46 10.99 5.16
N VAL A 109 -11.23 9.94 5.50
CA VAL A 109 -11.22 8.69 4.72
C VAL A 109 -11.57 8.95 3.26
N ARG A 110 -12.62 9.74 2.98
CA ARG A 110 -13.00 10.09 1.60
C ARG A 110 -11.94 10.93 0.88
N LEU A 111 -11.29 11.84 1.61
CA LEU A 111 -10.19 12.61 1.05
C LEU A 111 -8.97 11.71 0.77
N LEU A 112 -8.65 10.74 1.64
CA LEU A 112 -7.59 9.75 1.40
C LEU A 112 -7.92 8.84 0.21
N GLU A 113 -9.18 8.42 0.06
CA GLU A 113 -9.67 7.66 -1.11
C GLU A 113 -9.49 8.45 -2.41
N LYS A 114 -9.48 9.79 -2.35
CA LYS A 114 -9.28 10.67 -3.51
C LYS A 114 -7.81 11.04 -3.74
N ASP A 115 -7.09 11.37 -2.67
CA ASP A 115 -5.79 12.04 -2.74
C ASP A 115 -4.61 11.05 -2.76
N ILE A 116 -4.75 9.91 -2.08
CA ILE A 116 -3.76 8.82 -2.06
C ILE A 116 -4.35 7.50 -2.57
N GLY A 117 -5.59 7.57 -3.04
CA GLY A 117 -6.34 6.45 -3.60
C GLY A 117 -6.49 5.27 -2.66
N LEU A 118 -6.62 5.55 -1.36
CA LEU A 118 -6.92 4.55 -0.34
C LEU A 118 -8.02 3.57 -0.81
N LYS A 119 -7.76 2.27 -0.75
CA LYS A 119 -8.77 1.21 -0.93
C LYS A 119 -9.09 0.57 0.41
N ARG A 120 -10.36 0.21 0.59
CA ARG A 120 -10.83 -0.49 1.78
C ARG A 120 -11.40 -1.85 1.39
N ILE A 121 -10.69 -2.92 1.71
CA ILE A 121 -11.01 -4.30 1.29
C ILE A 121 -11.49 -5.10 2.50
N LYS A 122 -12.61 -5.81 2.36
CA LYS A 122 -13.14 -6.66 3.43
C LYS A 122 -12.63 -8.10 3.28
N ILE A 123 -11.92 -8.61 4.28
CA ILE A 123 -11.35 -9.98 4.31
C ILE A 123 -11.70 -10.62 5.66
N GLY A 124 -12.41 -11.76 5.63
CA GLY A 124 -12.75 -12.51 6.85
C GLY A 124 -13.48 -11.67 7.92
N GLY A 125 -14.36 -10.76 7.48
CA GLY A 125 -15.10 -9.85 8.37
C GLY A 125 -14.38 -8.55 8.72
N ASN A 126 -13.06 -8.47 8.55
CA ASN A 126 -12.24 -7.30 8.86
C ASN A 126 -12.05 -6.37 7.65
N LEU A 127 -11.98 -5.07 7.88
CA LEU A 127 -11.76 -4.05 6.84
C LEU A 127 -10.29 -3.59 6.84
N PHE A 128 -9.59 -3.87 5.76
CA PHE A 128 -8.19 -3.49 5.53
C PHE A 128 -8.11 -2.25 4.65
N TRP A 129 -7.22 -1.34 5.01
CA TRP A 129 -6.86 -0.11 4.31
C TRP A 129 -5.58 -0.36 3.52
N ASN A 130 -5.58 -0.04 2.23
CA ASN A 130 -4.47 -0.25 1.30
C ASN A 130 -4.26 1.02 0.47
N SER A 131 -3.04 1.36 0.06
CA SER A 131 -2.82 2.47 -0.88
C SER A 131 -3.26 2.09 -2.31
N GLU A 132 -3.68 3.06 -3.13
CA GLU A 132 -3.88 2.80 -4.56
C GLU A 132 -2.54 2.46 -5.21
N ASN A 133 -2.60 1.44 -6.04
CA ASN A 133 -1.50 0.82 -6.75
C ASN A 133 -0.56 0.07 -5.82
N ASP A 134 -0.86 -1.22 -5.68
CA ASP A 134 0.13 -2.17 -5.24
C ASP A 134 1.39 -1.95 -6.10
N THR A 135 2.50 -1.70 -5.43
CA THR A 135 3.76 -1.38 -6.10
C THR A 135 4.62 -2.62 -6.12
N ILE A 136 5.10 -2.98 -7.31
CA ILE A 136 6.11 -3.99 -7.50
C ILE A 136 7.38 -3.37 -8.07
N TYR A 137 8.51 -3.95 -7.70
CA TYR A 137 9.80 -3.40 -8.08
C TYR A 137 10.49 -4.31 -9.10
N THR A 138 11.41 -3.74 -9.89
CA THR A 138 12.35 -4.49 -10.74
C THR A 138 13.78 -4.16 -10.33
N ILE A 139 14.70 -5.12 -10.47
CA ILE A 139 16.13 -4.88 -10.29
C ILE A 139 16.97 -5.76 -11.21
N GLY A 140 17.97 -5.16 -11.84
CA GLY A 140 19.00 -5.85 -12.63
C GLY A 140 20.31 -5.97 -11.87
N TYR A 141 21.04 -7.06 -12.03
CA TYR A 141 22.35 -7.23 -11.38
C TYR A 141 23.57 -6.89 -12.27
N GLU A 142 23.34 -6.46 -13.51
CA GLU A 142 24.35 -5.84 -14.36
C GLU A 142 25.03 -4.68 -13.62
N GLY A 143 26.36 -4.61 -13.67
CA GLY A 143 27.15 -3.62 -12.93
C GLY A 143 27.26 -3.81 -11.39
N TYR A 144 26.46 -4.68 -10.76
CA TYR A 144 26.52 -4.92 -9.31
C TYR A 144 27.49 -6.02 -8.86
N THR A 145 28.29 -5.81 -7.82
CA THR A 145 28.81 -6.94 -7.03
C THR A 145 27.70 -7.53 -6.15
N ILE A 146 27.84 -8.76 -5.67
CA ILE A 146 26.82 -9.37 -4.82
C ILE A 146 26.61 -8.57 -3.52
N GLU A 147 27.67 -8.00 -2.94
CA GLU A 147 27.60 -7.19 -1.72
C GLU A 147 26.82 -5.89 -1.97
N LYS A 148 27.13 -5.17 -3.06
CA LYS A 148 26.41 -3.94 -3.44
C LYS A 148 24.94 -4.24 -3.76
N PHE A 149 24.67 -5.38 -4.38
CA PHE A 149 23.32 -5.82 -4.69
C PHE A 149 22.51 -6.09 -3.43
N ILE A 150 23.04 -6.91 -2.50
CA ILE A 150 22.38 -7.20 -1.22
C ILE A 150 22.17 -5.91 -0.41
N LYS A 151 23.17 -5.01 -0.38
CA LYS A 151 23.03 -3.70 0.28
C LYS A 151 21.88 -2.89 -0.32
N LYS A 152 21.81 -2.79 -1.65
CA LYS A 152 20.73 -2.07 -2.35
C LYS A 152 19.35 -2.62 -2.01
N LEU A 153 19.20 -3.94 -1.93
CA LEU A 153 17.94 -4.58 -1.55
C LEU A 153 17.54 -4.26 -0.10
N LYS A 154 18.50 -4.30 0.83
CA LYS A 154 18.28 -3.95 2.24
C LYS A 154 17.90 -2.48 2.41
N ASP A 155 18.66 -1.57 1.79
CA ASP A 155 18.38 -0.13 1.84
C ASP A 155 16.99 0.20 1.26
N SER A 156 16.51 -0.62 0.33
CA SER A 156 15.19 -0.51 -0.28
C SER A 156 14.09 -1.25 0.50
N ASN A 157 14.39 -1.86 1.65
CA ASN A 157 13.48 -2.66 2.47
C ASN A 157 12.77 -3.78 1.70
N VAL A 158 13.45 -4.39 0.72
CA VAL A 158 12.90 -5.53 -0.03
C VAL A 158 12.73 -6.73 0.91
N GLN A 159 11.58 -7.38 0.84
CA GLN A 159 11.25 -8.55 1.67
C GLN A 159 11.26 -9.85 0.87
N GLN A 160 11.07 -9.75 -0.45
CA GLN A 160 11.04 -10.89 -1.36
C GLN A 160 11.68 -10.54 -2.70
N LEU A 161 12.51 -11.44 -3.21
CA LEU A 161 13.04 -11.41 -4.56
C LEU A 161 12.45 -12.57 -5.37
N ILE A 162 11.83 -12.25 -6.49
CA ILE A 162 11.38 -13.21 -7.49
C ILE A 162 12.35 -13.19 -8.66
N ASP A 163 13.03 -14.31 -8.86
CA ASP A 163 13.91 -14.54 -9.99
C ASP A 163 13.10 -15.02 -11.18
N VAL A 164 12.96 -14.16 -12.19
CA VAL A 164 12.20 -14.44 -13.41
C VAL A 164 13.09 -14.99 -14.52
N ARG A 165 14.36 -15.32 -14.26
CA ARG A 165 15.21 -15.97 -15.27
C ARG A 165 14.72 -17.39 -15.53
N GLU A 166 14.66 -17.79 -16.80
CA GLU A 166 14.38 -19.18 -17.20
C GLU A 166 15.41 -20.11 -16.55
N LEU A 167 16.70 -19.79 -16.77
CA LEU A 167 17.83 -20.45 -16.15
C LEU A 167 18.54 -19.47 -15.22
N PRO A 168 18.50 -19.67 -13.89
CA PRO A 168 19.13 -18.78 -12.91
C PRO A 168 20.64 -19.09 -12.76
N LEU A 169 21.31 -19.24 -13.90
CA LEU A 169 22.75 -19.39 -14.03
C LEU A 169 23.36 -18.02 -14.29
N SER A 170 24.54 -17.77 -13.73
CA SER A 170 25.25 -16.52 -13.92
C SER A 170 26.75 -16.77 -13.91
N ARG A 171 27.45 -16.18 -14.88
CA ARG A 171 28.92 -16.11 -14.89
C ARG A 171 29.44 -15.10 -13.86
N LYS A 172 28.58 -14.19 -13.39
CA LYS A 172 28.91 -13.22 -12.34
C LYS A 172 28.83 -13.88 -10.98
N ASN A 173 29.94 -13.85 -10.25
CA ASN A 173 30.07 -14.42 -8.91
C ASN A 173 28.94 -13.94 -7.98
N GLY A 174 28.32 -14.89 -7.27
CA GLY A 174 27.25 -14.61 -6.31
C GLY A 174 25.81 -14.61 -6.86
N PHE A 175 25.62 -14.63 -8.19
CA PHE A 175 24.29 -14.51 -8.81
C PHE A 175 23.72 -15.83 -9.39
N SER A 176 24.37 -16.96 -9.11
CA SER A 176 23.77 -18.27 -9.32
C SER A 176 22.68 -18.53 -8.26
N LYS A 177 21.65 -19.30 -8.61
CA LYS A 177 20.50 -19.61 -7.72
C LYS A 177 20.90 -19.96 -6.29
N THR A 178 21.80 -20.93 -6.13
CA THR A 178 22.19 -21.46 -4.81
C THR A 178 22.84 -20.38 -3.96
N ILE A 179 23.83 -19.67 -4.52
CA ILE A 179 24.59 -18.66 -3.77
C ILE A 179 23.69 -17.45 -3.45
N LEU A 180 22.94 -16.97 -4.44
CA LEU A 180 22.04 -15.84 -4.28
C LEU A 180 20.95 -16.13 -3.25
N SER A 181 20.34 -17.32 -3.31
CA SER A 181 19.32 -17.73 -2.34
C SER A 181 19.89 -17.81 -0.92
N SER A 182 21.12 -18.31 -0.76
CA SER A 182 21.78 -18.37 0.55
C SER A 182 22.02 -16.96 1.10
N LYS A 183 22.56 -16.06 0.27
CA LYS A 183 22.86 -14.68 0.67
C LYS A 183 21.62 -13.85 0.99
N LEU A 184 20.52 -14.05 0.26
CA LEU A 184 19.25 -13.41 0.55
C LEU A 184 18.65 -13.91 1.88
N LYS A 185 18.76 -15.23 2.15
CA LYS A 185 18.30 -15.83 3.40
C LYS A 185 19.05 -15.28 4.62
N GLU A 186 20.37 -15.10 4.52
CA GLU A 186 21.20 -14.49 5.59
C GLU A 186 20.70 -13.10 6.01
N VAL A 187 20.07 -12.35 5.11
CA VAL A 187 19.54 -11.00 5.36
C VAL A 187 18.02 -10.94 5.50
N GLY A 188 17.35 -12.10 5.61
CA GLY A 188 15.90 -12.19 5.81
C GLY A 188 15.04 -11.94 4.56
N ILE A 189 15.62 -11.95 3.36
CA ILE A 189 14.89 -11.77 2.10
C ILE A 189 14.49 -13.14 1.55
N THR A 190 13.20 -13.33 1.29
CA THR A 190 12.70 -14.58 0.69
C THR A 190 13.08 -14.64 -0.79
N TYR A 191 13.63 -15.76 -1.25
CA TYR A 191 13.92 -16.00 -2.67
C TYR A 191 12.90 -16.97 -3.27
N LYS A 192 12.36 -16.64 -4.45
CA LYS A 192 11.50 -17.52 -5.25
C LYS A 192 11.96 -17.49 -6.70
N HIS A 193 12.13 -18.65 -7.30
CA HIS A 193 12.43 -18.78 -8.73
C HIS A 193 11.14 -19.14 -9.49
N MET A 194 10.87 -18.42 -10.58
CA MET A 194 9.69 -18.59 -11.45
C MET A 194 10.15 -18.70 -12.92
N PRO A 195 10.72 -19.85 -13.33
CA PRO A 195 11.31 -20.03 -14.66
C PRO A 195 10.31 -19.85 -15.81
N GLN A 196 9.02 -20.05 -15.55
CA GLN A 196 7.93 -19.87 -16.52
C GLN A 196 7.83 -18.42 -17.01
N LEU A 197 8.30 -17.46 -16.21
CA LEU A 197 8.37 -16.04 -16.54
C LEU A 197 9.72 -15.64 -17.15
N GLY A 198 10.55 -16.61 -17.49
CA GLY A 198 11.81 -16.37 -18.19
C GLY A 198 11.64 -16.38 -19.68
N SER A 199 12.54 -15.66 -20.37
CA SER A 199 12.63 -15.74 -21.82
C SER A 199 13.01 -17.15 -22.26
N PRO A 200 12.17 -17.82 -23.08
CA PRO A 200 12.45 -19.17 -23.56
C PRO A 200 13.81 -19.27 -24.26
N LYS A 201 14.48 -20.40 -24.07
CA LYS A 201 15.81 -20.67 -24.64
C LYS A 201 15.91 -20.35 -26.12
N GLU A 202 14.96 -20.79 -26.93
CA GLU A 202 14.98 -20.58 -28.38
C GLU A 202 14.87 -19.11 -28.76
N VAL A 203 13.99 -18.35 -28.08
CA VAL A 203 13.82 -16.90 -28.28
C VAL A 203 15.11 -16.15 -27.92
N ARG A 204 15.77 -16.52 -26.80
CA ARG A 204 17.06 -15.92 -26.39
C ARG A 204 18.20 -16.28 -27.34
N HIS A 205 18.27 -17.54 -27.77
CA HIS A 205 19.33 -18.01 -28.68
C HIS A 205 19.25 -17.31 -30.03
N GLN A 206 18.04 -17.10 -30.54
CA GLN A 206 17.87 -16.38 -31.78
C GLN A 206 18.28 -14.91 -31.63
N LEU A 207 17.97 -14.26 -30.49
CA LEU A 207 18.41 -12.87 -30.23
C LEU A 207 19.93 -12.74 -30.27
N TYR A 208 20.68 -13.71 -29.75
CA TYR A 208 22.15 -13.70 -29.83
C TYR A 208 22.70 -13.86 -31.26
N LYS A 209 21.92 -14.41 -32.19
CA LYS A 209 22.35 -14.62 -33.58
C LYS A 209 22.13 -13.39 -34.45
N ASP A 210 21.00 -12.70 -34.26
CA ASP A 210 20.59 -11.62 -35.16
C ASP A 210 20.41 -10.25 -34.50
N MET A 211 20.49 -10.17 -33.17
CA MET A 211 20.30 -8.94 -32.40
C MET A 211 18.94 -8.27 -32.65
N ASP A 212 17.94 -9.02 -33.12
CA ASP A 212 16.59 -8.52 -33.40
C ASP A 212 15.76 -8.48 -32.11
N TYR A 213 15.83 -7.34 -31.42
CA TYR A 213 15.06 -7.07 -30.21
C TYR A 213 13.55 -6.97 -30.46
N GLU A 214 13.13 -6.48 -31.63
CA GLU A 214 11.71 -6.37 -31.97
C GLU A 214 11.06 -7.75 -32.09
N ARG A 215 11.73 -8.72 -32.72
CA ARG A 215 11.29 -10.12 -32.70
C ARG A 215 11.30 -10.67 -31.29
N PHE A 216 12.38 -10.48 -30.53
CA PHE A 216 12.47 -10.97 -29.16
C PHE A 216 11.28 -10.53 -28.31
N PHE A 217 10.94 -9.23 -28.31
CA PHE A 217 9.80 -8.71 -27.55
C PHE A 217 8.46 -9.25 -28.05
N ARG A 218 8.28 -9.37 -29.37
CA ARG A 218 7.07 -9.94 -29.97
C ARG A 218 6.85 -11.41 -29.58
N GLU A 219 7.89 -12.23 -29.65
CA GLU A 219 7.83 -13.65 -29.29
C GLU A 219 7.64 -13.83 -27.78
N TYR A 220 8.37 -13.07 -26.98
CA TYR A 220 8.21 -13.12 -25.53
C TYR A 220 6.82 -12.64 -25.08
N LYS A 221 6.23 -11.64 -25.75
CA LYS A 221 4.85 -11.21 -25.48
C LYS A 221 3.83 -12.32 -25.78
N LYS A 222 4.07 -13.17 -26.79
CA LYS A 222 3.24 -14.38 -27.03
C LYS A 222 3.40 -15.40 -25.91
N HIS A 223 4.63 -15.69 -25.48
CA HIS A 223 4.92 -16.57 -24.35
C HIS A 223 4.17 -16.16 -23.07
N ILE A 224 4.17 -14.87 -22.74
CA ILE A 224 3.47 -14.33 -21.56
C ILE A 224 1.93 -14.26 -21.73
N LYS A 225 1.39 -14.44 -22.95
CA LYS A 225 -0.07 -14.57 -23.16
C LYS A 225 -0.59 -15.98 -22.88
N ASP A 226 0.29 -16.97 -22.78
CA ASP A 226 -0.11 -18.34 -22.50
C ASP A 226 -0.88 -18.42 -21.16
N PRO A 227 -2.08 -19.03 -21.12
CA PRO A 227 -2.86 -19.18 -19.89
C PRO A 227 -2.07 -19.77 -18.71
N ASP A 228 -1.21 -20.74 -18.96
CA ASP A 228 -0.41 -21.40 -17.92
C ASP A 228 0.65 -20.44 -17.34
N VAL A 229 1.11 -19.49 -18.15
CA VAL A 229 2.05 -18.44 -17.73
C VAL A 229 1.31 -17.29 -17.03
N LEU A 230 0.06 -17.01 -17.39
CA LEU A 230 -0.75 -15.97 -16.74
C LEU A 230 -1.02 -16.26 -15.26
N GLU A 231 -1.16 -17.53 -14.86
CA GLU A 231 -1.30 -17.90 -13.45
C GLU A 231 -0.09 -17.46 -12.62
N ASN A 232 1.11 -17.49 -13.21
CA ASN A 232 2.34 -17.02 -12.56
C ASN A 232 2.31 -15.50 -12.32
N ILE A 233 1.68 -14.71 -13.20
CA ILE A 233 1.47 -13.28 -12.94
C ILE A 233 0.57 -13.10 -11.72
N SER A 234 -0.52 -13.87 -11.61
CA SER A 234 -1.40 -13.80 -10.43
C SER A 234 -0.71 -14.27 -9.13
N ASP A 235 0.20 -15.26 -9.18
CA ASP A 235 1.03 -15.60 -8.01
C ASP A 235 1.97 -14.45 -7.62
N ILE A 236 2.56 -13.74 -8.59
CA ILE A 236 3.33 -12.52 -8.32
C ILE A 236 2.46 -11.50 -7.58
N GLU A 237 1.26 -11.21 -8.09
CA GLU A 237 0.35 -10.24 -7.49
C GLU A 237 0.01 -10.63 -6.05
N GLY A 238 -0.39 -11.88 -5.82
CA GLY A 238 -0.72 -12.37 -4.49
C GLY A 238 0.45 -12.24 -3.51
N ARG A 239 1.68 -12.50 -3.95
CA ARG A 239 2.88 -12.33 -3.12
C ARG A 239 3.25 -10.88 -2.89
N ALA A 240 3.18 -10.06 -3.93
CA ALA A 240 3.55 -8.64 -3.88
C ALA A 240 2.57 -7.84 -3.03
N ARG A 241 1.30 -8.30 -2.92
CA ARG A 241 0.36 -7.80 -1.92
C ARG A 241 0.82 -8.10 -0.50
N ARG A 242 1.53 -9.19 -0.22
CA ARG A 242 1.94 -9.54 1.16
C ARG A 242 3.31 -9.02 1.56
N LYS A 243 4.22 -8.88 0.59
CA LYS A 243 5.63 -8.58 0.81
C LYS A 243 6.12 -7.59 -0.24
N LYS A 244 6.94 -6.62 0.15
CA LYS A 244 7.65 -5.75 -0.80
C LYS A 244 8.53 -6.61 -1.73
N THR A 245 8.05 -6.79 -2.96
CA THR A 245 8.55 -7.78 -3.91
C THR A 245 9.31 -7.11 -5.05
N VAL A 246 10.47 -7.67 -5.41
CA VAL A 246 11.27 -7.24 -6.56
C VAL A 246 11.44 -8.37 -7.57
N LEU A 247 11.32 -8.06 -8.87
CA LEU A 247 11.56 -8.96 -9.99
C LEU A 247 13.00 -8.81 -10.50
N LEU A 248 13.73 -9.93 -10.54
CA LEU A 248 15.14 -9.98 -10.90
C LEU A 248 15.37 -10.51 -12.31
N CYS A 249 16.20 -9.79 -13.08
CA CYS A 249 16.89 -10.30 -14.27
C CYS A 249 18.36 -9.81 -14.27
N PHE A 250 19.08 -10.04 -15.36
CA PHE A 250 20.44 -9.56 -15.56
C PHE A 250 20.50 -8.04 -15.83
N GLU A 251 19.85 -7.57 -16.90
CA GLU A 251 20.02 -6.22 -17.47
C GLU A 251 19.70 -5.14 -16.45
N LYS A 252 20.48 -4.05 -16.39
CA LYS A 252 20.24 -3.00 -15.39
C LYS A 252 18.87 -2.34 -15.56
N ASP A 253 18.52 -1.98 -16.81
CA ASP A 253 17.22 -1.41 -17.15
C ASP A 253 16.22 -2.53 -17.48
N PHE A 254 15.04 -2.48 -16.86
CA PHE A 254 13.99 -3.44 -17.14
C PHE A 254 13.34 -3.21 -18.51
N LYS A 255 13.42 -1.99 -19.05
CA LYS A 255 12.85 -1.61 -20.36
C LYS A 255 13.54 -2.30 -21.54
N THR A 256 14.81 -2.70 -21.37
CA THR A 256 15.62 -3.33 -22.42
C THR A 256 15.65 -4.85 -22.31
N CYS A 257 14.81 -5.45 -21.45
CA CYS A 257 14.76 -6.89 -21.24
C CYS A 257 13.32 -7.38 -21.09
N HIS A 258 13.15 -8.69 -20.93
CA HIS A 258 11.84 -9.33 -20.84
C HIS A 258 10.98 -8.87 -19.65
N ARG A 259 11.59 -8.31 -18.59
CA ARG A 259 10.84 -7.71 -17.47
C ARG A 259 9.95 -6.56 -17.92
N SER A 260 10.25 -5.87 -19.02
CA SER A 260 9.37 -4.83 -19.58
C SER A 260 7.96 -5.36 -19.89
N ILE A 261 7.87 -6.57 -20.45
CA ILE A 261 6.59 -7.20 -20.79
C ILE A 261 5.88 -7.71 -19.52
N ILE A 262 6.62 -8.24 -18.53
CA ILE A 262 6.03 -8.59 -17.24
C ILE A 262 5.48 -7.33 -16.54
N ALA A 263 6.24 -6.24 -16.58
CA ALA A 263 5.87 -4.94 -16.03
C ALA A 263 4.64 -4.36 -16.73
N GLU A 264 4.57 -4.45 -18.07
CA GLU A 264 3.40 -4.06 -18.85
C GLU A 264 2.14 -4.81 -18.37
N ARG A 265 2.23 -6.15 -18.21
CA ARG A 265 1.08 -6.94 -17.73
C ARG A 265 0.65 -6.63 -16.32
N LEU A 266 1.61 -6.34 -15.43
CA LEU A 266 1.29 -5.92 -14.06
C LEU A 266 0.63 -4.54 -14.08
N ALA A 267 1.12 -3.62 -14.92
CA ALA A 267 0.54 -2.28 -15.07
C ALA A 267 -0.87 -2.29 -15.66
N GLU A 268 -1.14 -3.13 -16.68
CA GLU A 268 -2.49 -3.38 -17.21
C GLU A 268 -3.48 -3.86 -16.13
N ARG A 269 -2.98 -4.45 -15.04
CA ARG A 269 -3.74 -4.96 -13.90
C ARG A 269 -3.75 -4.00 -12.70
N GLY A 270 -3.30 -2.76 -12.89
CA GLY A 270 -3.33 -1.69 -11.89
C GLY A 270 -2.13 -1.65 -10.94
N TRP A 271 -1.04 -2.37 -11.24
CA TRP A 271 0.19 -2.27 -10.45
C TRP A 271 1.07 -1.11 -10.89
N LYS A 272 1.67 -0.43 -9.93
CA LYS A 272 2.78 0.49 -10.22
C LYS A 272 4.07 -0.31 -10.28
N VAL A 273 4.82 -0.20 -11.38
CA VAL A 273 6.12 -0.86 -11.54
C VAL A 273 7.24 0.16 -11.47
N ASN A 274 8.16 0.00 -10.50
CA ASN A 274 9.30 0.89 -10.32
C ASN A 274 10.62 0.10 -10.41
N ASN A 275 11.65 0.68 -11.03
CA ASN A 275 13.00 0.10 -11.00
C ASN A 275 13.78 0.60 -9.77
N LEU A 276 14.50 -0.29 -9.10
CA LEU A 276 15.39 0.05 -7.98
C LEU A 276 16.70 0.68 -8.46
#